data_AF-A0ABD0PY57-F1
#
_entry.id   AF-A0ABD0PY57-F1
#
_cell.length_a   1.000
_cell.length_b   1.000
_cell.length_c   1.000
_cell.angle_alpha   90.00
_cell.angle_beta   90.00
_cell.angle_gamma   90.00
#
_symmetry.space_group_name_H-M   'P 1'
#
loop_
_entity.id
_entity.type
_entity.pdbx_description
1 polymer ?
#
loop_
_entity_poly.entity_id
_entity_poly.type
_entity_poly.pdbx_seq_one_letter_code
_entity_poly.pdbx_strand_id
1 'polypeptide(L)' 'SDGDYWRLLNPGEYRVTVRAEGFSVSSKVCAVGYDIGASRCDFVLGRSNLSRIKEIMQKFNKQPISMRQRARQRRLPDT' A
#
# COMPACT_ATOMS: atom_id res chain seq x y z
N SER A 1 8.18 -0.62 16.67
CA SER A 1 6.79 -0.15 16.77
C SER A 1 5.93 -1.06 15.92
N ASP A 2 5.02 -1.82 16.54
CA ASP A 2 4.36 -2.98 15.93
C ASP A 2 3.12 -2.63 15.06
N GLY A 3 3.04 -1.38 14.58
CA GLY A 3 1.94 -0.88 13.76
C GLY A 3 0.84 -0.14 14.53
N ASP A 4 0.97 -0.01 15.86
CA ASP A 4 0.02 0.75 16.68
C ASP A 4 0.02 2.24 16.33
N TYR A 5 -1.18 2.84 16.33
CA TYR A 5 -1.39 4.26 16.03
C TYR A 5 -2.51 4.84 16.89
N TRP A 6 -2.40 6.13 17.23
CA TRP A 6 -3.37 6.85 18.03
C TRP A 6 -3.83 8.12 17.31
N ARG A 7 -5.15 8.33 17.27
CA ARG A 7 -5.76 9.56 16.73
C ARG A 7 -6.76 10.13 17.72
N LEU A 8 -6.48 11.34 18.21
CA LEU A 8 -7.43 12.10 19.01
C LEU A 8 -8.53 12.66 18.12
N LEU A 9 -9.78 12.38 18.50
CA LEU A 9 -11.01 12.80 17.83
C LEU A 9 -12.06 13.11 18.88
N ASN A 10 -13.00 13.99 18.53
CA ASN A 10 -14.22 14.14 19.31
C ASN A 10 -15.14 12.92 19.08
N PRO A 11 -16.15 12.70 19.93
CA PRO A 11 -17.15 11.68 19.69
C PRO A 11 -17.87 11.88 18.34
N GLY A 12 -18.06 10.78 17.61
CA GLY A 12 -18.66 10.81 16.26
C GLY A 12 -18.27 9.61 15.39
N GLU A 13 -18.83 9.56 14.18
CA GLU A 13 -18.49 8.56 13.16
C GLU A 13 -17.50 9.12 12.14
N TYR A 14 -16.42 8.36 11.89
CA TYR A 14 -15.34 8.79 11.01
C TYR A 14 -15.01 7.71 9.99
N ARG A 15 -14.90 8.10 8.71
CA ARG A 15 -14.31 7.23 7.68
C ARG A 15 -12.79 7.33 7.74
N VAL A 16 -12.18 6.36 8.41
CA VAL A 16 -10.72 6.25 8.53
C VAL A 16 -10.18 5.50 7.30
N THR A 17 -9.09 6.00 6.72
CA THR A 17 -8.39 5.39 5.59
C THR A 17 -6.93 5.20 5.94
N VAL A 18 -6.44 3.96 5.83
CA VAL A 18 -5.06 3.59 6.15
C VAL A 18 -4.30 3.30 4.85
N ARG A 19 -3.07 3.81 4.78
CA ARG A 19 -2.15 3.62 3.66
C ARG A 19 -0.77 3.24 4.21
N ALA A 20 -0.17 2.24 3.60
CA ALA A 20 1.20 1.83 3.88
C ALA A 20 1.88 1.44 2.57
N GLU A 21 3.18 1.71 2.44
CA GLU A 21 3.93 1.37 1.23
C GLU A 21 3.90 -0.15 0.98
N GLY A 22 3.60 -0.54 -0.25
CA GLY A 22 3.55 -1.93 -0.65
C GLY A 22 2.26 -2.67 -0.26
N PHE A 23 1.34 -2.02 0.44
CA PHE A 23 0.02 -2.56 0.79
C PHE A 23 -1.11 -1.87 0.03
N SER A 24 -2.24 -2.56 -0.10
CA SER A 24 -3.47 -2.00 -0.64
C SER A 24 -4.10 -1.05 0.38
N VAL A 25 -4.64 0.08 -0.11
CA VAL A 25 -5.37 1.05 0.72
C VAL A 25 -6.63 0.41 1.27
N SER A 26 -6.95 0.68 2.54
CA SER A 26 -8.18 0.20 3.19
C SER A 26 -8.90 1.35 3.90
N SER A 27 -10.23 1.33 3.86
CA SER A 27 -11.08 2.34 4.51
C SER A 27 -12.20 1.65 5.29
N LYS A 28 -12.47 2.16 6.49
CA LYS A 28 -13.52 1.65 7.39
C LYS A 28 -14.16 2.82 8.13
N VAL A 29 -15.44 2.69 8.50
CA VAL A 29 -16.08 3.62 9.44
C VAL A 29 -15.75 3.19 10.86
N CYS A 30 -15.20 4.10 11.65
CA CYS A 30 -14.88 3.92 13.07
C CYS A 30 -15.75 4.88 13.87
N ALA A 31 -16.41 4.37 14.92
CA ALA A 31 -17.15 5.20 15.86
C ALA A 31 -16.26 5.54 17.06
N VAL A 32 -16.32 6.79 17.49
CA VAL A 32 -15.70 7.28 18.73
C VAL A 32 -16.84 7.58 19.70
N GLY A 33 -16.91 6.82 20.79
CA GLY A 33 -17.92 7.00 21.84
C GLY A 33 -17.62 8.18 22.77
N TYR A 34 -18.54 8.44 23.69
CA TYR A 34 -18.36 9.41 24.79
C TYR A 34 -17.70 8.79 26.02
N ASP A 35 -17.53 7.46 26.04
CA ASP A 35 -16.95 6.73 27.17
C ASP A 35 -15.48 7.11 27.39
N ILE A 36 -15.06 7.05 28.66
CA ILE A 36 -13.66 7.29 29.04
C ILE A 36 -12.81 6.14 28.50
N GLY A 37 -12.01 6.43 27.47
CA GLY A 37 -11.07 5.47 26.89
C GLY A 37 -10.92 5.64 25.37
N ALA A 38 -10.02 4.86 24.78
CA ALA A 38 -9.84 4.86 23.33
C ALA A 38 -10.72 3.80 22.66
N SER A 39 -11.42 4.22 21.61
CA SER A 39 -12.16 3.32 20.73
C SER A 39 -11.18 2.62 19.79
N ARG A 40 -11.16 1.28 19.82
CA ARG A 40 -10.27 0.49 18.95
C ARG A 40 -10.85 0.36 17.54
N CYS A 41 -10.05 0.66 16.53
CA CYS A 41 -10.44 0.48 15.13
C CYS A 41 -9.29 -0.11 14.31
N ASP A 42 -9.26 -1.44 14.23
CA ASP A 42 -8.18 -2.17 13.60
C ASP A 42 -8.32 -2.27 12.08
N PHE A 43 -7.17 -2.34 11.41
CA PHE A 43 -7.05 -2.57 9.98
C PHE A 43 -6.07 -3.71 9.72
N VAL A 44 -6.45 -4.64 8.86
CA VAL A 44 -5.54 -5.63 8.28
C VAL A 44 -5.33 -5.25 6.82
N LEU A 45 -4.08 -4.95 6.44
CA LEU A 45 -3.75 -4.55 5.08
C LEU A 45 -3.23 -5.74 4.27
N GLY A 46 -3.82 -5.97 3.10
CA GLY A 46 -3.30 -6.93 2.13
C GLY A 46 -2.13 -6.34 1.34
N ARG A 47 -1.14 -7.18 0.98
CA ARG A 47 -0.07 -6.74 0.05
C ARG A 47 -0.65 -6.37 -1.31
N SER A 48 -0.14 -5.30 -1.89
CA SER A 48 -0.52 -4.89 -3.25
C SER A 48 0.07 -5.83 -4.31
N ASN A 49 -0.62 -5.97 -5.45
CA ASN A 49 -0.07 -6.74 -6.58
C ASN A 49 1.24 -6.15 -7.07
N LEU A 50 1.38 -4.82 -7.08
CA LEU A 50 2.60 -4.15 -7.53
C LEU A 50 3.78 -4.47 -6.62
N SER A 51 3.60 -4.50 -5.29
CA SER A 51 4.68 -4.87 -4.37
C SER A 51 5.11 -6.32 -4.57
N ARG A 52 4.14 -7.24 -4.72
CA ARG A 52 4.42 -8.64 -5.04
C ARG A 52 5.16 -8.80 -6.37
N ILE A 53 4.76 -8.06 -7.41
CA ILE A 53 5.45 -8.08 -8.72
C ILE A 53 6.89 -7.57 -8.58
N LYS A 54 7.11 -6.45 -7.86
CA LYS A 54 8.46 -5.91 -7.60
C LYS A 54 9.35 -6.92 -6.88
N GLU A 55 8.82 -7.59 -5.86
CA GLU A 55 9.53 -8.64 -5.11
C GLU A 55 9.93 -9.82 -6.02
N ILE A 56 9.00 -10.31 -6.85
CA ILE A 56 9.28 -11.37 -7.83
C ILE A 56 10.34 -10.92 -8.83
N MET A 57 10.27 -9.68 -9.33
CA MET A 57 11.25 -9.16 -10.29
C MET A 57 12.65 -9.11 -9.69
N GLN A 58 12.79 -8.62 -8.46
CA GLN A 58 14.06 -8.59 -7.74
C GLN A 58 14.59 -10.01 -7.49
N LYS A 59 13.73 -10.92 -7.01
CA LYS A 59 14.12 -12.30 -6.67
C LYS A 59 14.60 -13.11 -7.88
N PHE A 60 13.99 -12.90 -9.05
CA PHE A 60 14.31 -13.66 -10.27
C PHE A 60 15.11 -12.85 -11.30
N ASN A 61 15.64 -11.68 -10.92
CA ASN A 61 16.37 -10.75 -11.79
C ASN A 61 15.63 -10.45 -13.11
N LYS A 62 14.30 -10.34 -13.05
CA LYS A 62 13.43 -10.09 -14.21
C LYS A 62 13.23 -8.59 -14.40
N GLN A 63 13.18 -8.15 -15.65
CA GLN A 63 12.89 -6.76 -16.02
C GLN A 63 11.54 -6.65 -16.73
N PRO A 64 10.87 -5.48 -16.68
CA PRO A 64 9.62 -5.27 -17.40
C PRO A 64 9.81 -5.52 -18.90
N ILE A 65 8.83 -6.14 -19.54
CA ILE A 65 8.89 -6.46 -20.98
C ILE A 65 9.11 -5.18 -21.81
N SER A 66 8.47 -4.07 -21.41
CA SER A 66 8.64 -2.75 -22.05
C SER A 66 10.08 -2.23 -22.04
N MET A 67 10.82 -2.47 -20.95
CA MET A 67 12.24 -2.09 -20.83
C MET A 67 13.12 -2.90 -21.80
N ARG A 68 12.84 -4.21 -21.93
CA ARG A 68 13.57 -5.09 -22.88
C ARG A 68 13.33 -4.67 -24.34
N GLN A 69 12.10 -4.29 -24.69
CA GLN A 69 11.76 -3.83 -26.05
C GLN A 69 12.46 -2.52 -26.41
N ARG A 70 12.50 -1.54 -25.49
CA ARG A 70 13.22 -0.27 -25.69
C ARG A 70 14.73 -0.48 -25.87
N ALA A 71 15.32 -1.39 -25.10
CA ALA A 71 16.75 -1.74 -25.24
C ALA A 71 17.07 -2.43 -26.57
N ARG A 72 16.10 -3.13 -27.19
CA ARG A 72 16.24 -3.71 -28.53
C ARG A 72 16.11 -2.67 -29.64
N GLN A 73 15.13 -1.77 -29.54
CA GLN A 73 14.93 -0.72 -30.55
C GLN A 73 16.11 0.25 -30.63
N ARG A 74 16.78 0.54 -29.52
CA ARG A 74 18.00 1.37 -29.50
C ARG A 74 19.26 0.69 -30.08
N ARG A 75 19.19 -0.59 -30.44
CA ARG A 75 20.30 -1.35 -31.06
C ARG A 75 20.10 -1.61 -32.55
N LEU A 76 19.06 -1.05 -33.17
CA LEU A 76 18.99 -1.02 -34.62
C LEU A 76 19.88 0.12 -35.12
N PRO A 77 20.92 -0.14 -35.94
CA PRO A 77 21.62 0.92 -36.64
C PRO A 77 20.67 1.54 -37.67
N ASP A 78 20.65 2.88 -37.75
CA ASP A 78 20.03 3.58 -38.86
C ASP A 78 20.81 3.20 -40.14
N THR A 79 20.17 2.42 -41.01
CA THR A 79 20.58 2.24 -42.42
C THR A 79 20.00 3.35 -43.27
#